data_AF-A0A832DVQ9-F1
#
_entry.id   AF-A0A832DVQ9-F1
#
_cell.length_a   1.000
_cell.length_b   1.000
_cell.length_c   1.000
_cell.angle_alpha   90.00
_cell.angle_beta   90.00
_cell.angle_gamma   90.00
#
_symmetry.space_group_name_H-M   'P 1'
#
loop_
_entity.id
_entity.type
_entity.pdbx_description
1 polymer ?
#
loop_
_entity_poly.entity_id
_entity_poly.type
_entity_poly.pdbx_seq_one_letter_code
_entity_poly.pdbx_strand_id
1 'polypeptide(L)' 'MLSRDELIKREALELWRQTHQEPPPEVSGGELLAIICRDLDVQEYDRVRSPFLRPTMILRPEEWPEARKV' A
#
# COMPACT_ATOMS: atom_id res chain seq x y z
N MET A 1 26.13 0.83 -3.84
CA MET A 1 24.70 1.19 -3.63
C MET A 1 24.03 -0.02 -3.02
N LEU A 2 23.20 0.16 -1.99
CA LEU A 2 22.38 -0.93 -1.46
C LEU A 2 21.47 -1.46 -2.58
N SER A 3 21.32 -2.77 -2.66
CA SER A 3 20.37 -3.40 -3.57
C SER A 3 18.93 -3.05 -3.16
N ARG A 4 18.00 -3.13 -4.12
CA ARG A 4 16.57 -2.92 -3.85
C ARG A 4 16.08 -3.82 -2.72
N ASP A 5 16.51 -5.08 -2.69
CA ASP A 5 16.03 -6.05 -1.71
C ASP A 5 16.56 -5.76 -0.30
N GLU A 6 17.82 -5.32 -0.16
CA GLU A 6 18.38 -4.89 1.12
C GLU A 6 17.65 -3.66 1.68
N LEU A 7 17.29 -2.70 0.82
CA LEU A 7 16.48 -1.56 1.22
C LEU A 7 15.11 -2.01 1.71
N ILE A 8 14.43 -2.88 0.96
CA ILE A 8 13.12 -3.43 1.35
C ILE A 8 13.23 -4.17 2.69
N LYS A 9 14.24 -5.03 2.86
CA LYS A 9 14.45 -5.80 4.09
C LYS A 9 14.67 -4.87 5.29
N ARG A 10 15.47 -3.82 5.14
CA ARG A 10 15.70 -2.84 6.21
C ARG A 10 14.41 -2.16 6.65
N GLU A 11 13.62 -1.65 5.71
CA GLU A 11 12.35 -0.98 6.02
C GLU A 11 11.31 -1.96 6.59
N ALA A 12 11.24 -3.18 6.07
CA ALA A 12 10.35 -4.22 6.57
C ALA A 12 10.68 -4.62 8.02
N LEU A 13 11.97 -4.68 8.39
CA LEU A 13 12.39 -4.94 9.77
C LEU A 13 12.03 -3.80 10.72
N GLU A 14 12.13 -2.55 10.28
CA GLU A 14 11.69 -1.40 11.06
C GLU A 14 10.18 -1.44 11.27
N LEU A 15 9.41 -1.73 10.22
CA LEU A 15 7.97 -1.88 10.30
C LEU A 15 7.56 -3.02 11.24
N TRP A 16 8.25 -4.16 11.20
CA TRP A 16 8.01 -5.28 12.10
C TRP A 16 8.18 -4.85 13.57
N ARG A 17 9.27 -4.15 13.92
CA ARG A 17 9.52 -3.67 15.29
C ARG A 17 8.41 -2.77 15.83
N GLN A 18 7.72 -2.02 14.96
CA GLN A 18 6.65 -1.11 15.36
C GLN A 18 5.29 -1.81 15.50
N THR A 19 5.09 -2.94 14.83
CA THR A 19 3.79 -3.62 14.72
C THR A 19 3.72 -4.92 15.51
N HIS A 20 4.86 -5.56 15.78
CA HIS A 20 4.99 -6.85 16.44
C HIS A 20 5.93 -6.75 17.65
N GLN A 21 5.66 -7.57 18.69
CA GLN A 21 6.49 -7.64 19.90
C GLN A 21 7.52 -8.77 19.86
N GLU A 22 7.39 -9.68 18.90
CA GLU A 22 8.23 -10.86 18.72
C GLU A 22 9.35 -10.62 17.69
N PRO A 23 10.43 -11.43 17.69
CA PRO A 23 11.49 -11.28 16.69
C PRO A 23 10.98 -11.57 15.27
N PRO A 24 11.45 -10.84 14.25
CA PRO A 24 11.07 -11.08 12.86
C PRO A 24 11.61 -12.42 12.34
N PRO A 25 10.87 -13.12 11.46
CA PRO A 25 11.35 -14.33 10.82
C PRO A 25 12.50 -14.07 9.83
N GLU A 26 13.38 -15.06 9.66
CA GLU A 26 14.48 -15.02 8.69
C GLU A 26 14.01 -15.35 7.27
N VAL A 27 13.37 -14.36 6.63
CA VAL A 27 12.89 -14.43 5.24
C VAL A 27 13.39 -13.26 4.40
N SER A 28 13.14 -13.23 3.09
CA SER A 28 13.49 -12.06 2.25
C SER A 28 12.73 -10.79 2.65
N GLY A 29 13.17 -9.62 2.17
CA GLY A 29 12.49 -8.36 2.48
C GLY A 29 11.04 -8.33 1.97
N GLY A 30 10.83 -8.82 0.75
CA GLY A 30 9.49 -8.89 0.15
C GLY A 30 8.55 -9.85 0.90
N GLU A 31 9.04 -11.01 1.32
CA GLU A 31 8.25 -11.96 2.10
C GLU A 31 7.90 -11.41 3.48
N LEU A 32 8.83 -10.71 4.14
CA LEU A 32 8.56 -10.10 5.44
C LEU A 32 7.43 -9.07 5.35
N LEU A 33 7.41 -8.23 4.30
CA LEU A 33 6.30 -7.30 4.06
C LEU A 33 4.98 -8.02 3.81
N ALA A 34 4.99 -9.12 3.06
CA ALA A 34 3.77 -9.87 2.78
C ALA A 34 3.15 -10.50 4.04
N ILE A 35 3.99 -10.89 5.01
CA ILE A 35 3.53 -11.35 6.33
C ILE A 35 2.91 -10.18 7.10
N ILE A 36 3.63 -9.07 7.23
CA ILE A 36 3.15 -7.88 7.95
C ILE A 36 1.80 -7.39 7.40
N CYS A 37 1.66 -7.30 6.07
CA CYS A 37 0.41 -6.85 5.43
C CYS A 37 -0.75 -7.84 5.55
N ARG A 38 -0.49 -9.11 5.90
CA ARG A 38 -1.54 -10.10 6.16
C ARG A 38 -2.09 -9.98 7.58
N ASP A 39 -1.22 -9.66 8.53
CA ASP A 39 -1.57 -9.56 9.95
C ASP A 39 -2.20 -8.22 10.30
N LEU A 40 -1.72 -7.15 9.66
CA LEU A 40 -2.43 -5.88 9.63
C LEU A 40 -3.65 -6.06 8.71
N ASP A 41 -4.86 -5.79 9.19
CA ASP A 41 -6.09 -5.74 8.35
C ASP A 41 -6.02 -4.54 7.40
N VAL A 42 -5.03 -4.56 6.49
CA VAL A 42 -4.81 -3.54 5.49
C VAL A 42 -5.88 -3.74 4.45
N GLN A 43 -6.93 -2.94 4.57
CA GLN A 43 -7.95 -2.81 3.54
C GLN A 43 -7.26 -2.63 2.19
N GLU A 44 -7.71 -3.37 1.18
CA GLU A 44 -7.20 -3.20 -0.18
C GLU A 44 -7.27 -1.73 -0.57
N TYR A 45 -6.27 -1.27 -1.33
CA TYR A 45 -6.19 0.13 -1.73
C TYR A 45 -7.37 0.50 -2.64
N ASP A 46 -8.43 1.02 -2.03
CA ASP A 46 -9.56 1.61 -2.72
C ASP A 46 -9.28 3.10 -2.96
N ARG A 47 -8.94 3.43 -4.20
CA ARG A 47 -8.69 4.81 -4.64
C ARG A 47 -9.82 5.74 -4.25
N VAL A 48 -11.07 5.29 -4.35
CA VAL A 48 -12.27 6.10 -4.08
C VAL A 48 -12.40 6.45 -2.60
N ARG A 49 -11.87 5.60 -1.70
CA ARG A 49 -11.88 5.80 -0.25
C ARG A 49 -10.62 6.48 0.28
N SER A 50 -9.68 6.87 -0.59
CA SER A 50 -8.46 7.55 -0.15
C SER A 50 -8.79 8.89 0.52
N PRO A 51 -8.27 9.18 1.72
CA PRO A 51 -8.46 10.48 2.38
C PRO A 51 -7.80 11.63 1.62
N PHE A 52 -6.91 11.33 0.67
CA PHE A 52 -6.26 12.30 -0.19
C PHE A 52 -6.99 12.52 -1.52
N LEU A 53 -8.01 11.72 -1.83
CA LEU A 53 -8.80 11.91 -3.04
C LEU A 53 -9.74 13.10 -2.86
N ARG A 54 -9.48 14.16 -3.62
CA ARG A 54 -10.37 15.32 -3.65
C ARG A 54 -11.60 14.99 -4.49
N PRO A 55 -12.80 15.48 -4.14
CA PRO A 55 -13.99 15.29 -4.97
C PRO A 55 -13.79 15.71 -6.44
N THR A 56 -12.99 16.76 -6.68
CA THR A 56 -12.66 17.26 -8.03
C THR A 56 -11.75 16.34 -8.85
N MET A 57 -11.17 15.31 -8.25
CA MET A 57 -10.33 14.31 -8.93
C MET A 57 -11.12 13.07 -9.36
N ILE A 58 -12.42 13.02 -9.06
CA ILE A 58 -13.32 11.94 -9.48
C ILE A 58 -14.07 12.41 -10.71
N LEU A 59 -13.80 11.82 -11.88
CA LEU A 59 -14.66 12.01 -13.05
C LEU A 59 -15.87 11.09 -12.90
N ARG A 60 -17.06 11.66 -12.75
CA ARG A 60 -18.30 10.88 -12.73
C ARG A 60 -18.73 10.51 -14.15
N PRO A 61 -19.52 9.45 -14.35
CA PRO A 61 -20.01 9.04 -15.66
C PRO A 61 -20.73 10.18 -16.43
N GLU A 62 -21.52 10.99 -15.73
CA GLU A 62 -22.19 12.18 -16.30
C GLU A 62 -21.24 13.30 -16.78
N GLU A 63 -19.99 13.28 -16.31
CA GLU A 63 -18.95 14.24 -16.69
C GLU A 63 -18.06 13.73 -17.83
N TRP A 64 -18.32 12.50 -18.33
CA TRP A 64 -17.54 11.93 -19.41
C TRP A 64 -17.66 12.77 -20.69
N PRO A 65 -16.53 13.06 -21.37
CA PRO A 65 -16.55 13.79 -22.64
C PRO A 65 -17.43 13.13 -23.72
N GLU A 66 -17.57 11.80 -23.64
CA GLU A 66 -18.37 10.98 -24.55
C GLU A 66 -19.87 11.10 -24.28
N ALA A 67 -20.28 11.34 -23.02
CA ALA A 67 -21.67 11.55 -22.63
C ALA A 67 -22.23 12.91 -23.11
N ARG A 68 -21.35 13.87 -23.46
CA ARG A 68 -21.72 15.18 -24.02
C ARG A 68 -22.06 15.15 -25.52
N LYS A 69 -21.96 13.99 -26.17
CA LYS A 69 -22.39 13.80 -27.57
C LYS A 69 -23.87 13.43 -27.62
N VAL A 70 -24.75 14.35 -27.24
CA VAL A 70 -26.20 14.29 -27.53
C VAL A 70 -26.66 15.65 -28.00
#